data_AF-A0A7X0PDH5-F1
#
_entry.id   AF-A0A7X0PDH5-F1
#
_cell.length_a   1.000
_cell.length_b   1.000
_cell.length_c   1.000
_cell.angle_alpha   90.00
_cell.angle_beta   90.00
_cell.angle_gamma   90.00
#
_symmetry.space_group_name_H-M   'P 1'
#
loop_
_entity.id
_entity.type
_entity.pdbx_description
1 polymer ?
#
loop_
_entity_poly.entity_id
_entity_poly.type
_entity_poly.pdbx_seq_one_letter_code
_entity_poly.pdbx_strand_id
1 'polypeptide(L)'
;MNRCTPALISQARKALSLSGLAVALLCAALPAQAQQVPGGMGEMRNFPDASLRGNLTVLAGSQATLNGNPIRMAPGMRLFTPQNTLVMLHTVQGQTFKVNYLVENSTGMLLSAWILTEGEAAQPRKGSGEIHFNFRTESDPVKK
;
A
#
# COMPACT_ATOMS: atom_id res chain seq x y z
N MET A 1 -77.76 38.21 37.04
CA MET A 1 -77.42 39.63 37.21
C MET A 1 -76.34 40.00 36.20
N ASN A 2 -76.67 40.97 35.33
CA ASN A 2 -75.74 41.95 34.74
C ASN A 2 -75.01 41.53 33.45
N ARG A 3 -75.21 42.36 32.43
CA ARG A 3 -74.84 42.27 31.02
C ARG A 3 -73.46 42.92 30.77
N CYS A 4 -72.87 42.64 29.59
CA CYS A 4 -72.26 43.61 28.63
C CYS A 4 -70.89 43.18 28.05
N THR A 5 -70.89 42.91 26.74
CA THR A 5 -69.83 43.13 25.71
C THR A 5 -69.75 44.64 25.33
N PRO A 6 -68.96 45.15 24.36
CA PRO A 6 -67.79 44.66 23.56
C PRO A 6 -66.64 45.70 23.48
N ALA A 7 -65.75 45.55 22.47
CA ALA A 7 -65.03 46.62 21.72
C ALA A 7 -63.67 47.11 22.24
N LEU A 8 -62.62 47.38 21.45
CA LEU A 8 -62.31 47.28 20.01
C LEU A 8 -60.80 47.59 19.89
N ILE A 9 -60.10 46.87 19.00
CA ILE A 9 -59.13 47.39 18.00
C ILE A 9 -57.80 48.02 18.48
N SER A 10 -56.76 47.81 17.65
CA SER A 10 -55.59 48.69 17.39
C SER A 10 -54.28 48.08 17.94
N GLN A 11 -53.21 47.70 17.22
CA GLN A 11 -52.71 47.90 15.85
C GLN A 11 -51.64 46.80 15.61
N ALA A 12 -51.70 46.02 14.54
CA ALA A 12 -51.17 46.31 13.20
C ALA A 12 -49.85 45.57 12.91
N ARG A 13 -49.94 44.75 11.87
CA ARG A 13 -48.97 44.62 10.76
C ARG A 13 -47.57 44.15 11.16
N LYS A 14 -47.26 42.91 10.76
CA LYS A 14 -46.55 42.67 9.50
C LYS A 14 -46.57 41.19 9.11
N ALA A 15 -47.16 40.95 7.94
CA ALA A 15 -47.00 39.74 7.16
C ALA A 15 -45.67 39.77 6.40
N LEU A 16 -45.23 38.57 6.00
CA LEU A 16 -44.38 38.24 4.86
C LEU A 16 -42.94 38.81 4.82
N SER A 17 -41.95 37.93 4.78
CA SER A 17 -41.23 37.62 3.52
C SER A 17 -40.12 36.57 3.72
N LEU A 18 -40.10 35.59 2.81
CA LEU A 18 -38.95 34.77 2.46
C LEU A 18 -37.78 35.67 2.05
N SER A 19 -36.54 35.31 2.43
CA SER A 19 -35.45 35.00 1.48
C SER A 19 -34.07 35.17 2.15
N GLY A 20 -33.21 34.17 1.95
CA GLY A 20 -31.76 34.36 1.91
C GLY A 20 -30.98 34.13 3.21
N LEU A 21 -30.71 32.87 3.55
CA LEU A 21 -29.44 32.57 4.21
C LEU A 21 -28.86 31.27 3.66
N ALA A 22 -28.11 31.44 2.56
CA ALA A 22 -27.10 30.49 2.15
C ALA A 22 -25.99 30.49 3.20
N VAL A 23 -25.83 29.39 3.94
CA VAL A 23 -24.54 29.01 4.51
C VAL A 23 -24.28 27.57 4.10
N ALA A 24 -23.29 27.48 3.23
CA ALA A 24 -22.86 26.33 2.49
C ALA A 24 -22.22 25.25 3.39
N LEU A 25 -22.50 23.99 3.04
CA LEU A 25 -21.58 22.87 2.97
C LEU A 25 -20.45 22.81 4.03
N LEU A 26 -20.63 21.98 5.07
CA LEU A 26 -19.54 21.25 5.70
C LEU A 26 -19.60 19.78 5.24
N CYS A 27 -19.10 19.52 4.03
CA CYS A 27 -18.78 18.17 3.57
C CYS A 27 -17.26 18.03 3.46
N ALA A 28 -16.78 16.89 3.97
CA ALA A 28 -15.57 16.16 3.56
C ALA A 28 -14.19 16.75 3.89
N ALA A 29 -13.55 16.15 4.91
CA ALA A 29 -12.09 15.98 4.93
C ALA A 29 -11.75 14.60 5.52
N LEU A 30 -12.06 13.54 4.78
CA LEU A 30 -11.40 12.25 4.96
C LEU A 30 -10.00 12.39 4.34
N PRO A 31 -8.89 12.11 5.06
CA PRO A 31 -7.60 11.99 4.40
C PRO A 31 -7.65 10.73 3.54
N ALA A 32 -7.88 10.92 2.23
CA ALA A 32 -7.65 9.90 1.22
C ALA A 32 -6.16 9.55 1.24
N GLN A 33 -5.81 8.46 1.92
CA GLN A 33 -4.47 7.88 1.85
C GLN A 33 -4.23 7.46 0.40
N ALA A 34 -3.26 8.10 -0.23
CA ALA A 34 -2.98 8.03 -1.66
C ALA A 34 -2.75 6.61 -2.16
N GLN A 35 -3.60 6.13 -3.08
CA GLN A 35 -3.24 5.06 -4.01
C GLN A 35 -2.29 5.65 -5.08
N GLN A 36 -1.01 5.79 -4.74
CA GLN A 36 0.02 5.98 -5.78
C GLN A 36 0.30 4.61 -6.41
N VAL A 37 -0.08 4.41 -7.68
CA VAL A 37 0.81 4.22 -8.87
C VAL A 37 -0.13 4.24 -10.10
N PRO A 38 0.14 4.99 -11.19
CA PRO A 38 1.16 4.58 -12.16
C PRO A 38 2.15 5.70 -12.49
N GLY A 39 3.44 5.48 -12.19
CA GLY A 39 4.52 6.23 -12.84
C GLY A 39 4.58 5.82 -14.31
N GLY A 40 4.57 6.81 -15.19
CA GLY A 40 4.67 6.61 -16.64
C GLY A 40 6.05 6.07 -17.05
N MET A 41 6.15 5.65 -18.31
CA MET A 41 7.41 5.20 -18.90
C MET A 41 8.48 6.28 -18.76
N GLY A 42 9.50 6.02 -17.94
CA GLY A 42 10.65 6.92 -17.75
C GLY A 42 10.64 7.74 -16.46
N GLU A 43 9.58 7.68 -15.65
CA GLU A 43 9.55 8.30 -14.33
C GLU A 43 10.02 7.31 -13.26
N MET A 44 10.93 7.74 -12.37
CA MET A 44 11.43 6.89 -11.30
C MET A 44 10.26 6.51 -10.39
N ARG A 45 9.85 5.24 -10.40
CA ARG A 45 8.67 4.79 -9.66
C ARG A 45 8.91 4.95 -8.17
N ASN A 46 7.87 5.37 -7.45
CA ASN A 46 7.93 5.42 -6.00
C ASN A 46 7.82 3.98 -5.46
N PHE A 47 8.81 3.54 -4.69
CA PHE A 47 8.78 2.26 -4.00
C PHE A 47 8.52 2.48 -2.52
N PRO A 48 7.79 1.59 -1.84
CA PRO A 48 7.61 1.68 -0.39
C PRO A 48 8.95 1.72 0.35
N ASP A 49 9.04 2.49 1.44
CA ASP A 49 10.29 2.65 2.21
C ASP A 49 10.79 1.35 2.85
N ALA A 50 9.86 0.43 3.15
CA ALA A 50 10.18 -0.90 3.67
C ALA A 50 10.74 -1.86 2.60
N SER A 51 10.79 -1.45 1.33
CA SER A 51 11.28 -2.30 0.24
C SER A 51 12.80 -2.47 0.29
N LEU A 52 13.23 -3.72 0.17
CA LEU A 52 14.63 -4.11 0.14
C LEU A 52 15.06 -4.46 -1.28
N ARG A 53 16.37 -4.36 -1.56
CA ARG A 53 16.99 -4.71 -2.84
C ARG A 53 17.50 -6.14 -2.81
N GLY A 54 17.27 -6.92 -3.86
CA GLY A 54 17.81 -8.27 -3.96
C GLY A 54 17.65 -8.90 -5.34
N ASN A 55 18.16 -10.12 -5.48
CA ASN A 55 17.99 -10.96 -6.66
C ASN A 55 16.97 -12.05 -6.35
N LEU A 56 15.84 -12.04 -7.04
CA LEU A 56 14.74 -12.98 -6.86
C LEU A 56 14.75 -14.00 -8.00
N THR A 57 14.73 -15.28 -7.65
CA THR A 57 14.46 -16.38 -8.57
C THR A 57 13.17 -17.07 -8.17
N VAL A 58 12.18 -17.07 -9.07
CA VAL A 58 10.89 -17.71 -8.81
C VAL A 58 11.04 -19.22 -9.05
N LEU A 59 10.67 -20.05 -8.07
CA LEU A 59 10.66 -21.51 -8.22
C LEU A 59 9.21 -22.01 -8.42
N ALA A 60 9.03 -23.33 -8.39
CA ALA A 60 7.71 -23.94 -8.49
C ALA A 60 6.83 -23.66 -7.27
N GLY A 61 5.52 -23.51 -7.51
CA GLY A 61 4.52 -23.32 -6.46
C GLY A 61 4.70 -21.98 -5.73
N SER A 62 4.73 -22.02 -4.40
CA SER A 62 4.90 -20.85 -3.52
C SER A 62 6.33 -20.70 -2.98
N GLN A 63 7.33 -21.23 -3.70
CA GLN A 63 8.74 -21.14 -3.33
C GLN A 63 9.53 -20.21 -4.26
N ALA A 64 10.54 -19.54 -3.71
CA ALA A 64 11.48 -18.72 -4.45
C ALA A 64 12.85 -18.76 -3.77
N THR A 65 13.88 -18.26 -4.44
CA THR A 65 15.15 -17.90 -3.79
C THR A 65 15.38 -16.40 -3.88
N LEU A 66 15.86 -15.83 -2.79
CA LEU A 66 16.16 -14.42 -2.65
C LEU A 66 17.62 -14.29 -2.22
N ASN A 67 18.46 -13.65 -3.04
CA ASN A 67 19.91 -13.59 -2.86
C ASN A 67 20.55 -14.99 -2.66
N GLY A 68 19.98 -16.02 -3.30
CA GLY A 68 20.41 -17.41 -3.15
C GLY A 68 19.82 -18.15 -1.95
N ASN A 69 19.15 -17.46 -1.02
CA ASN A 69 18.51 -18.06 0.13
C ASN A 69 17.05 -18.47 -0.18
N PRO A 70 16.59 -19.65 0.23
CA PRO A 70 15.19 -20.04 0.02
C PRO A 70 14.24 -19.14 0.81
N ILE A 71 13.16 -18.69 0.16
CA ILE A 71 12.07 -17.91 0.75
C ILE A 71 10.71 -18.44 0.26
N ARG A 72 9.68 -18.34 1.11
CA ARG A 72 8.31 -18.63 0.70
C ARG A 72 7.62 -17.37 0.19
N MET A 73 6.82 -17.54 -0.85
CA MET A 73 5.96 -16.51 -1.39
C MET A 73 4.62 -16.51 -0.64
N ALA A 74 4.15 -15.32 -0.29
CA ALA A 74 2.84 -15.16 0.35
C ALA A 74 1.72 -15.58 -0.62
N PRO A 75 0.58 -16.06 -0.10
CA PRO A 75 -0.61 -16.26 -0.92
C PRO A 75 -0.99 -14.95 -1.64
N GLY A 76 -0.99 -14.96 -2.97
CA GLY A 76 -1.27 -13.75 -3.76
C GLY A 76 -0.07 -12.82 -3.97
N MET A 77 1.16 -13.31 -3.84
CA MET A 77 2.38 -12.58 -4.19
C MET A 77 2.27 -11.92 -5.56
N ARG A 78 2.67 -10.64 -5.63
CA ARG A 78 2.63 -9.82 -6.85
C ARG A 78 4.03 -9.54 -7.35
N LEU A 79 4.29 -9.87 -8.61
CA LEU A 79 5.51 -9.50 -9.32
C LEU A 79 5.17 -8.42 -10.36
N PHE A 80 5.87 -7.30 -10.34
CA PHE A 80 5.66 -6.19 -11.26
C PHE A 80 6.83 -6.06 -12.24
N THR A 81 6.52 -5.80 -13.52
CA THR A 81 7.50 -5.41 -14.52
C THR A 81 8.08 -4.02 -14.24
N PRO A 82 9.15 -3.62 -14.95
CA PRO A 82 9.59 -2.23 -14.97
C PRO A 82 8.49 -1.23 -15.37
N GLN A 83 7.55 -1.65 -16.23
CA GLN A 83 6.39 -0.86 -16.64
C GLN A 83 5.25 -0.89 -15.61
N ASN A 84 5.49 -1.42 -14.40
CA ASN A 84 4.52 -1.56 -13.32
C ASN A 84 3.29 -2.41 -13.68
N THR A 85 3.45 -3.38 -14.59
CA THR A 85 2.41 -4.35 -14.95
C THR A 85 2.61 -5.65 -14.19
N LEU A 86 1.52 -6.36 -13.86
CA LEU A 86 1.63 -7.64 -13.18
C LEU A 86 2.18 -8.72 -14.11
N VAL A 87 3.22 -9.40 -13.64
CA VAL A 87 3.82 -10.56 -14.27
C VAL A 87 3.16 -11.81 -13.71
N MET A 88 2.81 -12.73 -14.60
CA MET A 88 2.38 -14.07 -14.23
C MET A 88 3.59 -14.89 -13.75
N LEU A 89 3.62 -15.25 -12.46
CA LEU A 89 4.79 -15.94 -11.87
C LEU A 89 5.22 -17.22 -12.61
N HIS A 90 4.26 -17.95 -13.18
CA HIS A 90 4.54 -19.20 -13.89
C HIS A 90 5.36 -18.99 -15.18
N THR A 91 5.30 -17.80 -15.80
CA THR A 91 6.04 -17.53 -17.05
C THR A 91 7.51 -17.21 -16.80
N VAL A 92 7.84 -16.82 -15.57
CA VAL A 92 9.18 -16.38 -15.15
C VAL A 92 9.84 -17.36 -14.17
N GLN A 93 9.29 -18.56 -14.05
CA GLN A 93 9.84 -19.63 -13.23
C GLN A 93 11.27 -19.99 -13.71
N GLY A 94 12.20 -20.09 -12.77
CA GLY A 94 13.61 -20.40 -13.01
C GLY A 94 14.46 -19.21 -13.46
N GLN A 95 13.86 -18.04 -13.71
CA GLN A 95 14.58 -16.83 -14.09
C GLN A 95 14.92 -15.99 -12.85
N THR A 96 16.12 -15.40 -12.86
CA THR A 96 16.60 -14.51 -11.79
C THR A 96 16.48 -13.06 -12.22
N PHE A 97 15.82 -12.24 -11.40
CA PHE A 97 15.66 -10.80 -11.65
C PHE A 97 16.22 -9.99 -10.50
N LYS A 98 16.82 -8.84 -10.82
CA LYS A 98 17.12 -7.81 -9.82
C LYS A 98 15.82 -7.08 -9.49
N VAL A 99 15.43 -7.16 -8.22
CA VAL A 99 14.13 -6.65 -7.75
C VAL A 99 14.26 -5.76 -6.53
N ASN A 100 13.26 -4.88 -6.36
CA ASN A 100 12.85 -4.44 -5.04
C ASN A 100 11.80 -5.40 -4.51
N TYR A 101 11.82 -5.71 -3.21
CA TYR A 101 10.87 -6.64 -2.63
C TYR A 101 10.40 -6.21 -1.25
N LEU A 102 9.19 -6.65 -0.89
CA LEU A 102 8.61 -6.52 0.44
C LEU A 102 8.41 -7.90 1.06
N VAL A 103 8.86 -8.03 2.29
CA VAL A 103 8.59 -9.21 3.13
C VAL A 103 7.58 -8.81 4.18
N GLU A 104 6.60 -9.67 4.42
CA GLU A 104 5.64 -9.49 5.49
C GLU A 104 6.32 -9.73 6.85
N ASN A 105 6.26 -8.74 7.75
CA ASN A 105 6.93 -8.81 9.05
C ASN A 105 6.41 -9.93 9.97
N SER A 106 5.14 -10.32 9.85
CA SER A 106 4.53 -11.34 10.73
C SER A 106 4.87 -12.77 10.32
N THR A 107 4.95 -13.05 9.02
CA THR A 107 5.14 -14.41 8.50
C THR A 107 6.52 -14.65 7.89
N GLY A 108 7.25 -13.57 7.56
CA GLY A 108 8.51 -13.65 6.81
C GLY A 108 8.33 -14.04 5.34
N MET A 109 7.10 -14.00 4.81
CA MET A 109 6.83 -14.37 3.41
C MET A 109 7.00 -13.18 2.46
N LEU A 110 7.38 -13.49 1.22
CA LEU A 110 7.51 -12.50 0.15
C LEU A 110 6.13 -12.02 -0.32
N LEU A 111 5.82 -10.74 -0.10
CA LEU A 111 4.52 -10.13 -0.38
C LEU A 111 4.43 -9.56 -1.80
N SER A 112 5.44 -8.78 -2.20
CA SER A 112 5.47 -8.11 -3.50
C SER A 112 6.90 -7.90 -3.95
N ALA A 113 7.12 -7.95 -5.27
CA ALA A 113 8.41 -7.68 -5.88
C ALA A 113 8.24 -6.86 -7.16
N TRP A 114 9.19 -5.97 -7.42
CA TRP A 114 9.24 -5.12 -8.61
C TRP A 114 10.56 -5.38 -9.33
N ILE A 115 10.47 -5.83 -10.58
CA ILE A 115 11.62 -5.95 -11.48
C ILE A 115 12.12 -4.54 -11.79
N LEU A 116 13.43 -4.38 -11.69
CA LEU A 116 14.10 -3.09 -11.83
C LEU A 116 14.75 -2.97 -13.20
N THR A 117 14.69 -1.76 -13.74
CA THR A 117 15.58 -1.33 -14.82
C THR A 117 17.01 -1.12 -14.30
N GLU A 118 17.98 -1.03 -15.21
CA GLU A 118 19.37 -0.73 -14.86
C GLU A 118 19.51 0.62 -14.14
N GLY A 119 18.75 1.64 -14.57
CA GLY A 119 18.74 2.96 -13.92
C GLY A 119 18.21 2.91 -12.49
N GLU A 120 17.12 2.17 -12.24
CA GLU A 120 16.58 1.96 -10.89
C GLU A 120 17.50 1.08 -10.03
N ALA A 121 18.22 0.15 -10.67
CA ALA A 121 19.14 -0.78 -10.05
C ALA A 121 20.43 -0.10 -9.52
N ALA A 122 20.80 1.04 -10.10
CA ALA A 122 21.96 1.86 -9.71
C ALA A 122 21.69 2.73 -8.47
N GLN A 123 20.41 2.99 -8.14
CA GLN A 123 20.04 3.79 -6.99
C GLN A 123 20.33 3.04 -5.69
N PRO A 124 20.99 3.68 -4.70
CA PRO A 124 21.28 3.05 -3.42
C PRO A 124 19.98 2.74 -2.67
N ARG A 125 19.89 1.54 -2.10
CA ARG A 125 18.73 1.09 -1.30
C ARG A 125 19.18 0.03 -0.30
N LYS A 126 18.49 -0.05 0.85
CA LYS A 126 18.70 -1.09 1.85
C LYS A 126 18.58 -2.48 1.22
N GLY A 127 19.44 -3.41 1.64
CA GLY A 127 19.56 -4.75 1.06
C GLY A 127 20.50 -4.87 -0.15
N SER A 128 21.05 -3.75 -0.68
CA SER A 128 22.09 -3.81 -1.72
C SER A 128 23.39 -4.36 -1.13
N GLY A 129 23.49 -5.70 -1.06
CA GLY A 129 24.65 -6.42 -0.50
C GLY A 129 24.42 -7.10 0.85
N GLU A 130 23.19 -7.19 1.36
CA GLU A 130 22.94 -7.97 2.59
C GLU A 130 22.92 -9.46 2.30
N ILE A 131 23.92 -10.16 2.87
CA ILE A 131 23.97 -11.61 2.99
C ILE A 131 23.21 -11.98 4.28
N HIS A 132 22.04 -12.61 4.17
CA HIS A 132 21.39 -13.22 5.32
C HIS A 132 22.09 -14.54 5.68
N PHE A 133 22.64 -14.61 6.90
CA PHE A 133 23.20 -15.83 7.47
C PHE A 133 22.11 -16.55 8.29
N ASN A 134 21.81 -17.80 7.94
CA ASN A 134 20.95 -18.66 8.75
C ASN A 134 21.83 -19.42 9.76
N PHE A 135 21.81 -19.01 11.03
CA PHE A 135 22.51 -19.74 12.08
C PHE A 135 21.62 -20.89 12.59
N ARG A 136 22.12 -22.13 12.49
CA ARG A 136 21.53 -23.30 13.14
C ARG A 136 22.45 -23.71 14.28
N THR A 137 22.00 -23.51 15.52
CA THR A 137 22.70 -24.00 16.70
C THR A 137 22.22 -25.41 17.00
N GLU A 138 23.09 -26.40 16.82
CA GLU A 138 22.86 -27.78 17.23
C GLU A 138 23.84 -28.11 18.37
N SER A 139 23.33 -28.67 19.46
CA SER A 139 24.15 -29.08 20.60
C SER A 139 24.74 -30.46 20.33
N ASP A 140 26.07 -30.54 20.24
CA ASP A 140 26.82 -31.79 20.08
C ASP A 140 26.50 -32.75 21.24
N PRO A 141 26.07 -34.00 20.99
CA PRO A 141 25.82 -34.95 22.06
C PRO A 141 27.14 -35.28 22.77
N VAL A 142 27.21 -34.96 24.07
CA VAL A 142 28.33 -35.35 24.94
C VAL A 142 28.59 -36.85 24.81
N LYS A 143 29.71 -37.20 24.18
CA LYS A 143 30.19 -38.58 24.12
C LYS A 143 30.57 -39.00 25.54
N LYS A 144 29.93 -40.07 26.01
CA LYS A 144 30.12 -40.68 27.33
C LYS A 144 31.57 -41.05 27.62
#